data_AF-A0A3A8PEI0-F1
#
_entry.id   AF-A0A3A8PEI0-F1
#
_cell.length_a   1.000
_cell.length_b   1.000
_cell.length_c   1.000
_cell.angle_alpha   90.00
_cell.angle_beta   90.00
_cell.angle_gamma   90.00
#
_symmetry.space_group_name_H-M   'P 1'
#
loop_
_entity.id
_entity.type
_entity.pdbx_description
1 polymer ?
#
loop_
_entity_poly.entity_id
_entity_poly.type
_entity_poly.pdbx_seq_one_letter_code
_entity_poly.pdbx_strand_id
1 'polypeptide(L)'
;MSRTPALSRRTLLRGMGALMALPLLDVMRPSTARAAAPAPRRFVAFYTPCGIHMPKWTPGGEGADWSLTPTLASLAPVKGDVLVLSGVDNLPGRPDGDGHHAAATSAFLSCVKARKTEGTNIRTGISMDQVLANAVGKHTRYPSLELGIDQGRGIGNCDSGYACPYANNIAWAGPSSPVPKETKPRAAFDRLFADFDPGVTQEELAKRKAYGLSIIDAVRDDAKALQGKLGTTDKRKLDEYFTGVRELELRVNAMDGAGPTCGAAVTPADSEDVREKTKAMLDLIVLAFQCDLTRTCTFMLGNARSQRVHSFLGLSGEHHAYSHHQRAQANYDALVKIDKWEVEQFSYLLQRMKGVQEEGGTLLDHSAVYFSSEIADGNMHEHKNLPILLAGRAGGAIAPGRHIRYEGQPLANLYIALLNMFGVPATTFGDDGTGPLPGLGG
;
A
#
# COMPACT_ATOMS: atom_id res chain seq x y z
N MET A 1 -45.44 12.02 -28.19
CA MET A 1 -44.05 11.61 -27.91
C MET A 1 -43.97 11.22 -26.44
N SER A 2 -43.79 9.93 -26.17
CA SER A 2 -43.79 9.35 -24.84
C SER A 2 -42.52 9.73 -24.08
N ARG A 3 -42.66 10.35 -22.90
CA ARG A 3 -41.56 10.52 -21.94
C ARG A 3 -41.29 9.15 -21.32
N THR A 4 -40.22 8.49 -21.72
CA THR A 4 -39.70 7.32 -20.99
C THR A 4 -39.40 7.73 -19.55
N PRO A 5 -39.98 7.08 -18.53
CA PRO A 5 -39.73 7.44 -17.15
C PRO A 5 -38.27 7.11 -16.80
N ALA A 6 -37.57 8.08 -16.20
CA ALA A 6 -36.26 7.86 -15.61
C ALA A 6 -36.41 6.85 -14.46
N LEU A 7 -35.73 5.71 -14.56
CA LEU A 7 -35.66 4.71 -13.49
C LEU A 7 -35.07 5.35 -12.23
N SER A 8 -35.82 5.32 -11.12
CA SER A 8 -35.33 5.86 -9.86
C SER A 8 -34.23 4.97 -9.29
N ARG A 9 -33.15 5.59 -8.81
CA ARG A 9 -31.95 4.95 -8.21
C ARG A 9 -32.30 3.93 -7.12
N ARG A 10 -33.44 4.13 -6.43
CA ARG A 10 -33.95 3.29 -5.34
C ARG A 10 -34.51 1.93 -5.80
N THR A 11 -34.92 1.83 -7.06
CA THR A 11 -35.48 0.58 -7.63
C THR A 11 -34.39 -0.43 -8.00
N LEU A 12 -33.18 0.04 -8.34
CA LEU A 12 -32.03 -0.80 -8.69
C LEU A 12 -31.37 -1.44 -7.45
N LEU A 13 -31.56 -0.86 -6.25
CA LEU A 13 -30.79 -1.15 -5.02
C LEU A 13 -31.32 -2.31 -4.15
N ARG A 14 -32.21 -3.17 -4.64
CA ARG A 14 -32.80 -4.28 -3.85
C ARG A 14 -32.15 -5.66 -4.05
N GLY A 15 -31.08 -5.78 -4.82
CA GLY A 15 -30.39 -7.06 -5.00
C GLY A 15 -28.89 -6.87 -5.21
N MET A 16 -28.11 -7.78 -4.62
CA MET A 16 -26.65 -7.96 -4.74
C MET A 16 -25.80 -7.28 -3.65
N GLY A 17 -25.45 -8.08 -2.62
CA GLY A 17 -24.63 -7.70 -1.47
C GLY A 17 -23.11 -7.74 -1.74
N ALA A 18 -22.62 -6.90 -2.64
CA ALA A 18 -21.18 -6.67 -2.82
C ALA A 18 -20.87 -5.16 -2.82
N LEU A 19 -19.69 -4.79 -2.34
CA LEU A 19 -19.08 -3.45 -2.49
C LEU A 19 -18.84 -3.17 -3.98
N MET A 20 -19.86 -2.74 -4.70
CA MET A 20 -19.71 -2.19 -6.05
C MET A 20 -20.14 -0.72 -6.00
N ALA A 21 -19.25 0.19 -6.39
CA ALA A 21 -19.71 1.50 -6.81
C ALA A 21 -20.51 1.31 -8.10
N LEU A 22 -21.70 1.92 -8.16
CA LEU A 22 -22.50 1.93 -9.38
C LEU A 22 -21.66 2.59 -10.49
N PRO A 23 -21.50 1.95 -11.67
CA PRO A 23 -20.82 2.59 -12.77
C PRO A 23 -21.54 3.89 -13.14
N LEU A 24 -20.78 4.95 -13.39
CA LEU A 24 -21.32 6.19 -13.95
C LEU A 24 -21.85 5.84 -15.35
N LEU A 25 -23.15 5.66 -15.49
CA LEU A 25 -23.76 5.37 -16.79
C LEU A 25 -23.55 6.57 -17.73
N ASP A 26 -23.31 6.35 -19.01
CA ASP A 26 -23.11 7.43 -19.99
C ASP A 26 -24.27 8.43 -20.03
N VAL A 27 -25.49 8.00 -19.68
CA VAL A 27 -26.67 8.86 -19.54
C VAL A 27 -26.55 9.91 -18.43
N MET A 28 -25.60 9.73 -17.51
CA MET A 28 -25.31 10.64 -16.40
C MET A 28 -24.17 11.62 -16.74
N ARG A 29 -23.56 11.50 -17.94
CA ARG A 29 -22.57 12.47 -18.45
C ARG A 29 -23.30 13.64 -19.13
N PRO A 30 -22.99 14.91 -18.79
CA PRO A 30 -23.53 16.06 -19.51
C PRO A 30 -23.22 15.96 -21.00
N SER A 31 -24.19 16.26 -21.87
CA SER A 31 -24.11 16.11 -23.34
C SER A 31 -23.12 17.05 -24.05
N THR A 32 -22.30 17.78 -23.30
CA THR A 32 -21.22 18.64 -23.81
C THR A 32 -19.87 17.98 -23.55
N ALA A 33 -19.64 16.80 -24.12
CA ALA A 33 -18.35 16.14 -24.09
C ALA A 33 -17.32 16.95 -24.90
N ARG A 34 -16.61 17.85 -24.21
CA ARG A 34 -15.21 18.16 -24.54
C ARG A 34 -14.46 16.83 -24.62
N ALA A 35 -13.51 16.71 -25.56
CA ALA A 35 -12.61 15.56 -25.67
C ALA A 35 -12.22 15.08 -24.25
N ALA A 36 -12.62 13.87 -23.91
CA ALA A 36 -12.59 13.46 -22.53
C ALA A 36 -11.12 13.28 -22.10
N ALA A 37 -10.81 13.85 -20.93
CA ALA A 37 -9.45 13.87 -20.42
C ALA A 37 -9.00 12.43 -20.16
N PRO A 38 -7.74 12.07 -20.45
CA PRO A 38 -7.23 10.73 -20.19
C PRO A 38 -7.43 10.36 -18.72
N ALA A 39 -7.82 9.10 -18.47
CA ALA A 39 -8.01 8.60 -17.11
C ALA A 39 -6.75 8.80 -16.27
N PRO A 40 -6.88 9.17 -14.99
CA PRO A 40 -5.73 9.53 -14.18
C PRO A 40 -4.88 8.31 -13.83
N ARG A 41 -3.56 8.52 -13.84
CA ARG A 41 -2.60 7.50 -13.40
C ARG A 41 -2.66 7.31 -11.89
N ARG A 42 -2.65 6.06 -11.42
CA ARG A 42 -2.72 5.72 -9.99
C ARG A 42 -1.63 4.73 -9.59
N PHE A 43 -1.14 4.83 -8.36
CA PHE A 43 -0.06 4.00 -7.84
C PHE A 43 -0.47 3.26 -6.57
N VAL A 44 -0.12 1.99 -6.48
CA VAL A 44 -0.20 1.18 -5.25
C VAL A 44 1.14 0.56 -4.95
N ALA A 45 1.63 0.71 -3.71
CA ALA A 45 2.68 -0.14 -3.16
C ALA A 45 2.06 -1.22 -2.27
N PHE A 46 2.25 -2.49 -2.63
CA PHE A 46 1.79 -3.67 -1.91
C PHE A 46 3.00 -4.33 -1.25
N TYR A 47 3.00 -4.35 0.08
CA TYR A 47 4.10 -4.88 0.88
C TYR A 47 3.72 -6.22 1.51
N THR A 48 4.65 -7.17 1.46
CA THR A 48 4.58 -8.41 2.25
C THR A 48 5.81 -8.54 3.16
N PRO A 49 5.64 -9.04 4.40
CA PRO A 49 6.75 -9.15 5.34
C PRO A 49 7.58 -10.43 5.15
N CYS A 50 8.77 -10.46 5.74
CA CYS A 50 9.58 -11.65 6.02
C CYS A 50 10.29 -12.33 4.82
N GLY A 51 10.26 -11.72 3.64
CA GLY A 51 10.83 -12.28 2.43
C GLY A 51 10.03 -13.45 1.88
N ILE A 52 10.56 -14.08 0.82
CA ILE A 52 9.85 -15.09 0.04
C ILE A 52 10.80 -16.27 -0.22
N HIS A 53 10.25 -17.48 -0.38
CA HIS A 53 11.05 -18.62 -0.83
C HIS A 53 11.43 -18.47 -2.33
N MET A 54 12.53 -17.73 -2.58
CA MET A 54 12.99 -17.33 -3.91
C MET A 54 13.10 -18.45 -4.96
N PRO A 55 13.49 -19.71 -4.61
CA PRO A 55 13.49 -20.82 -5.56
C PRO A 55 12.11 -21.20 -6.13
N LYS A 56 11.02 -20.92 -5.41
CA LYS A 56 9.64 -21.14 -5.88
C LYS A 56 8.97 -19.85 -6.37
N TRP A 57 9.60 -18.69 -6.16
CA TRP A 57 9.20 -17.40 -6.71
C TRP A 57 9.72 -17.19 -8.13
N THR A 58 11.03 -17.31 -8.32
CA THR A 58 11.74 -16.81 -9.51
C THR A 58 11.41 -17.66 -10.74
N PRO A 59 10.79 -17.07 -11.79
CA PRO A 59 10.44 -17.83 -12.99
C PRO A 59 11.67 -18.18 -13.82
N GLY A 60 11.58 -19.32 -14.52
CA GLY A 60 12.47 -19.62 -15.65
C GLY A 60 12.05 -18.85 -16.90
N GLY A 61 13.01 -18.63 -17.81
CA GLY A 61 12.81 -17.82 -19.02
C GLY A 61 12.89 -16.31 -18.77
N GLU A 62 13.08 -15.53 -19.83
CA GLU A 62 13.09 -14.05 -19.82
C GLU A 62 12.19 -13.52 -20.94
N GLY A 63 11.88 -12.23 -20.91
CA GLY A 63 10.94 -11.66 -21.88
C GLY A 63 9.55 -12.30 -21.71
N ALA A 64 8.83 -12.50 -22.81
CA ALA A 64 7.47 -13.05 -22.81
C ALA A 64 7.42 -14.56 -22.48
N ASP A 65 8.56 -15.27 -22.59
CA ASP A 65 8.64 -16.73 -22.50
C ASP A 65 8.67 -17.26 -21.06
N TRP A 66 8.50 -16.39 -20.06
CA TRP A 66 8.51 -16.78 -18.65
C TRP A 66 7.29 -17.63 -18.26
N SER A 67 7.51 -18.59 -17.38
CA SER A 67 6.48 -19.50 -16.87
C SER A 67 6.06 -19.16 -15.44
N LEU A 68 4.77 -19.34 -15.11
CA LEU A 68 4.30 -19.21 -13.73
C LEU A 68 4.95 -20.29 -12.86
N THR A 69 5.49 -19.85 -11.73
CA THR A 69 5.99 -20.73 -10.68
C THR A 69 4.87 -21.12 -9.70
N PRO A 70 5.06 -22.09 -8.81
CA PRO A 70 4.05 -22.45 -7.81
C PRO A 70 3.59 -21.27 -6.95
N THR A 71 4.52 -20.38 -6.55
CA THR A 71 4.19 -19.17 -5.78
C THR A 71 3.41 -18.16 -6.62
N LEU A 72 3.72 -18.03 -7.91
CA LEU A 72 3.08 -17.08 -8.82
C LEU A 72 1.81 -17.64 -9.50
N ALA A 73 1.40 -18.87 -9.21
CA ALA A 73 0.35 -19.57 -9.94
C ALA A 73 -0.99 -18.82 -9.97
N SER A 74 -1.33 -18.09 -8.90
CA SER A 74 -2.57 -17.31 -8.80
C SER A 74 -2.61 -16.10 -9.75
N LEU A 75 -1.49 -15.71 -10.36
CA LEU A 75 -1.44 -14.63 -11.35
C LEU A 75 -1.89 -15.06 -12.74
N ALA A 76 -2.22 -16.34 -12.98
CA ALA A 76 -2.66 -16.81 -14.29
C ALA A 76 -3.73 -15.93 -14.99
N PRO A 77 -4.77 -15.41 -14.31
CA PRO A 77 -5.77 -14.53 -14.93
C PRO A 77 -5.26 -13.15 -15.36
N VAL A 78 -4.11 -12.74 -14.82
CA VAL A 78 -3.50 -11.41 -14.99
C VAL A 78 -2.03 -11.49 -15.43
N LYS A 79 -1.54 -12.65 -15.91
CA LYS A 79 -0.13 -12.87 -16.28
C LYS A 79 0.37 -11.82 -17.29
N GLY A 80 -0.48 -11.48 -18.27
CA GLY A 80 -0.19 -10.49 -19.31
C GLY A 80 -0.14 -9.05 -18.80
N ASP A 81 -0.54 -8.80 -17.55
CA ASP A 81 -0.58 -7.47 -16.92
C ASP A 81 0.51 -7.31 -15.85
N VAL A 82 1.42 -8.28 -15.72
CA VAL A 82 2.48 -8.30 -14.69
C VAL A 82 3.87 -8.35 -15.34
N LEU A 83 4.78 -7.53 -14.81
CA LEU A 83 6.23 -7.68 -14.94
C LEU A 83 6.77 -8.43 -13.72
N VAL A 84 7.61 -9.43 -13.95
CA VAL A 84 8.49 -9.98 -12.92
C VAL A 84 9.84 -9.30 -13.07
N LEU A 85 10.39 -8.73 -12.01
CA LEU A 85 11.71 -8.09 -12.02
C LEU A 85 12.65 -8.86 -11.10
N SER A 86 13.75 -9.36 -11.63
CA SER A 86 14.81 -10.03 -10.87
C SER A 86 16.11 -9.23 -10.93
N GLY A 87 16.95 -9.34 -9.91
CA GLY A 87 18.26 -8.69 -9.84
C GLY A 87 18.19 -7.21 -9.47
N VAL A 88 17.14 -6.82 -8.73
CA VAL A 88 16.99 -5.48 -8.15
C VAL A 88 17.29 -5.55 -6.65
N ASP A 89 18.15 -4.67 -6.17
CA ASP A 89 18.72 -4.68 -4.82
C ASP A 89 18.24 -3.45 -4.02
N ASN A 90 18.02 -3.59 -2.71
CA ASN A 90 17.80 -2.46 -1.79
C ASN A 90 18.89 -2.42 -0.72
N LEU A 91 20.12 -2.15 -1.15
CA LEU A 91 21.29 -2.12 -0.26
C LEU A 91 21.17 -1.11 0.90
N PRO A 92 20.52 0.06 0.76
CA PRO A 92 20.25 0.97 1.88
C PRO A 92 19.44 0.33 3.00
N GLY A 93 18.63 -0.69 2.71
CA GLY A 93 17.89 -1.49 3.70
C GLY A 93 18.77 -2.31 4.64
N ARG A 94 20.07 -2.48 4.33
CA ARG A 94 21.00 -3.22 5.18
C ARG A 94 21.22 -2.49 6.52
N PRO A 95 20.94 -3.15 7.66
CA PRO A 95 21.12 -2.54 8.97
C PRO A 95 22.60 -2.33 9.32
N ASP A 96 22.82 -1.55 10.37
CA ASP A 96 24.11 -1.49 11.06
C ASP A 96 24.12 -2.58 12.16
N GLY A 97 24.64 -3.76 11.84
CA GLY A 97 24.55 -4.96 12.68
C GLY A 97 23.19 -5.66 12.53
N ASP A 98 22.59 -6.13 13.63
CA ASP A 98 21.22 -6.67 13.58
C ASP A 98 20.14 -5.59 13.35
N GLY A 99 18.92 -6.02 13.09
CA GLY A 99 17.75 -5.15 12.83
C GLY A 99 17.30 -5.16 11.37
N HIS A 100 17.52 -6.30 10.68
CA HIS A 100 17.38 -6.41 9.23
C HIS A 100 15.98 -6.08 8.74
N HIS A 101 14.94 -6.52 9.46
CA HIS A 101 13.57 -6.30 9.03
C HIS A 101 13.16 -4.84 9.20
N ALA A 102 13.47 -4.22 10.34
CA ALA A 102 13.14 -2.81 10.56
C ALA A 102 13.90 -1.89 9.60
N ALA A 103 15.21 -2.11 9.42
CA ALA A 103 16.02 -1.33 8.49
C ALA A 103 15.50 -1.48 7.05
N ALA A 104 15.25 -2.70 6.60
CA ALA A 104 14.75 -2.96 5.25
C ALA A 104 13.33 -2.39 5.01
N THR A 105 12.43 -2.52 5.99
CA THR A 105 11.06 -2.01 5.90
C THR A 105 11.05 -0.48 5.81
N SER A 106 11.88 0.19 6.62
CA SER A 106 12.02 1.64 6.56
C SER A 106 12.59 2.14 5.23
N ALA A 107 13.50 1.36 4.62
CA ALA A 107 14.09 1.63 3.32
C ALA A 107 13.20 1.18 2.15
N PHE A 108 12.07 0.52 2.40
CA PHE A 108 11.27 -0.14 1.37
C PHE A 108 10.83 0.83 0.27
N LEU A 109 10.24 1.98 0.63
CA LEU A 109 9.86 3.02 -0.35
C LEU A 109 10.76 4.27 -0.29
N SER A 110 11.67 4.39 0.67
CA SER A 110 12.58 5.54 0.77
C SER A 110 13.93 5.30 0.10
N CYS A 111 14.39 4.04 0.02
CA CYS A 111 15.75 3.69 -0.38
C CYS A 111 16.84 4.47 0.39
N VAL A 112 16.56 4.84 1.64
CA VAL A 112 17.50 5.54 2.52
C VAL A 112 17.77 4.68 3.75
N LYS A 113 19.05 4.52 4.08
CA LYS A 113 19.48 3.81 5.28
C LYS A 113 18.89 4.48 6.52
N ALA A 114 18.13 3.71 7.29
CA ALA A 114 17.62 4.19 8.56
C ALA A 114 18.73 4.33 9.59
N ARG A 115 18.68 5.43 10.34
CA ARG A 115 19.49 5.62 11.53
C ARG A 115 19.09 4.57 12.56
N LYS A 116 20.04 3.74 12.98
CA LYS A 116 19.85 2.83 14.12
C LYS A 116 19.61 3.62 15.40
N THR A 117 18.40 3.53 15.93
CA THR A 117 18.00 4.16 17.19
C THR A 117 16.73 3.49 17.71
N GLU A 118 16.66 3.33 19.03
CA GLU A 118 15.45 2.92 19.75
C GLU A 118 14.64 4.14 20.23
N GLY A 119 15.23 5.33 20.12
CA GLY A 119 14.63 6.60 20.53
C GLY A 119 13.81 7.24 19.40
N THR A 120 13.47 8.52 19.59
CA THR A 120 12.58 9.24 18.66
C THR A 120 13.27 10.03 17.58
N ASN A 121 14.60 10.12 17.66
CA ASN A 121 15.45 10.70 16.63
C ASN A 121 15.57 9.77 15.41
N ILE A 122 14.47 9.11 15.04
CA ILE A 122 14.34 8.29 13.85
C ILE A 122 14.65 9.15 12.64
N ARG A 123 15.37 8.56 11.68
CA ARG A 123 15.76 9.21 10.44
C ARG A 123 15.90 8.17 9.34
N THR A 124 15.20 8.41 8.24
CA THR A 124 15.30 7.74 6.94
C THR A 124 15.17 8.84 5.85
N GLY A 125 14.44 8.60 4.76
CA GLY A 125 14.08 9.59 3.73
C GLY A 125 12.57 9.71 3.54
N ILE A 126 12.16 10.72 2.76
CA ILE A 126 10.80 10.75 2.21
C ILE A 126 10.61 9.53 1.30
N SER A 127 9.46 8.87 1.39
CA SER A 127 9.16 7.71 0.57
C SER A 127 8.63 8.10 -0.81
N MET A 128 8.86 7.24 -1.80
CA MET A 128 8.49 7.51 -3.20
C MET A 128 6.99 7.76 -3.36
N ASP A 129 6.15 7.02 -2.65
CA ASP A 129 4.70 7.22 -2.64
C ASP A 129 4.32 8.61 -2.12
N GLN A 130 5.02 9.14 -1.09
CA GLN A 130 4.73 10.48 -0.58
C GLN A 130 5.28 11.57 -1.48
N VAL A 131 6.42 11.35 -2.18
CA VAL A 131 6.87 12.23 -3.27
C VAL A 131 5.80 12.31 -4.35
N LEU A 132 5.24 11.16 -4.74
CA LEU A 132 4.17 11.10 -5.72
C LEU A 132 2.90 11.79 -5.21
N ALA A 133 2.46 11.51 -3.98
CA ALA A 133 1.30 12.11 -3.35
C ALA A 133 1.39 13.65 -3.29
N ASN A 134 2.57 14.20 -3.01
CA ASN A 134 2.81 15.65 -3.02
C ASN A 134 2.62 16.28 -4.41
N ALA A 135 2.90 15.51 -5.47
CA ALA A 135 2.75 15.95 -6.85
C ALA A 135 1.32 15.78 -7.38
N VAL A 136 0.73 14.59 -7.25
CA VAL A 136 -0.57 14.24 -7.87
C VAL A 136 -1.76 14.40 -6.93
N GLY A 137 -1.53 14.40 -5.62
CA GLY A 137 -2.57 14.41 -4.59
C GLY A 137 -3.36 15.72 -4.49
N LYS A 138 -2.89 16.80 -5.14
CA LYS A 138 -3.60 18.09 -5.24
C LYS A 138 -4.89 18.00 -6.06
N HIS A 139 -5.06 16.92 -6.82
CA HIS A 139 -6.23 16.67 -7.65
C HIS A 139 -7.29 15.79 -6.99
N THR A 140 -7.01 15.26 -5.79
CA THR A 140 -7.88 14.33 -5.09
C THR A 140 -8.13 14.78 -3.66
N ARG A 141 -9.20 14.27 -3.05
CA ARG A 141 -9.57 14.63 -1.67
C ARG A 141 -8.48 14.24 -0.66
N TYR A 142 -7.93 13.04 -0.81
CA TYR A 142 -6.83 12.55 0.01
C TYR A 142 -5.57 12.46 -0.86
N PRO A 143 -4.46 13.11 -0.47
CA PRO A 143 -3.22 13.04 -1.24
C PRO A 143 -2.70 11.60 -1.40
N SER A 144 -2.90 10.80 -0.36
CA SER A 144 -2.54 9.38 -0.31
C SER A 144 -3.44 8.61 0.66
N LEU A 145 -3.41 7.29 0.55
CA LEU A 145 -4.12 6.36 1.43
C LEU A 145 -3.18 5.25 1.92
N GLU A 146 -2.88 5.25 3.21
CA GLU A 146 -2.03 4.24 3.86
C GLU A 146 -2.89 3.22 4.62
N LEU A 147 -2.87 1.96 4.17
CA LEU A 147 -3.67 0.86 4.71
C LEU A 147 -2.80 -0.33 5.13
N GLY A 148 -3.33 -1.19 5.98
CA GLY A 148 -2.74 -2.49 6.23
C GLY A 148 -3.57 -3.38 7.15
N ILE A 149 -2.99 -4.50 7.53
CA ILE A 149 -3.69 -5.52 8.31
C ILE A 149 -3.29 -5.49 9.78
N ASP A 150 -2.00 -5.37 10.05
CA ASP A 150 -1.45 -5.44 11.40
C ASP A 150 -1.33 -4.04 12.00
N GLN A 151 -1.87 -3.85 13.20
CA GLN A 151 -1.67 -2.62 13.95
C GLN A 151 -0.17 -2.48 14.29
N GLY A 152 0.39 -1.29 14.04
CA GLY A 152 1.76 -0.97 14.43
C GLY A 152 1.86 -0.62 15.92
N ARG A 153 3.03 -0.81 16.50
CA ARG A 153 3.42 -0.19 17.79
C ARG A 153 4.06 1.17 17.52
N GLY A 154 3.65 2.20 18.26
CA GLY A 154 4.13 3.57 18.07
C GLY A 154 5.51 3.86 18.69
N ILE A 155 5.84 3.23 19.82
CA ILE A 155 7.07 3.48 20.58
C ILE A 155 7.70 2.14 20.98
N GLY A 156 9.03 2.09 20.99
CA GLY A 156 9.81 0.97 21.51
C GLY A 156 10.86 0.46 20.53
N ASN A 157 11.65 -0.50 20.97
CA ASN A 157 12.55 -1.29 20.13
C ASN A 157 11.75 -2.47 19.56
N CYS A 158 11.58 -2.50 18.25
CA CYS A 158 10.90 -3.61 17.56
C CYS A 158 11.88 -4.53 16.82
N ASP A 159 13.13 -4.12 16.64
CA ASP A 159 14.13 -4.96 15.97
C ASP A 159 15.57 -4.54 16.31
N SER A 160 16.14 -5.15 17.36
CA SER A 160 17.59 -5.10 17.66
C SER A 160 18.23 -3.70 17.62
N GLY A 161 17.56 -2.71 18.21
CA GLY A 161 18.06 -1.33 18.29
C GLY A 161 17.38 -0.37 17.32
N TYR A 162 16.38 -0.83 16.58
CA TYR A 162 15.56 -0.03 15.68
C TYR A 162 14.17 0.23 16.27
N ALA A 163 13.76 1.49 16.21
CA ALA A 163 12.49 1.96 16.69
C ALA A 163 11.31 1.33 15.93
N CYS A 164 10.21 1.04 16.63
CA CYS A 164 9.01 0.44 16.07
C CYS A 164 8.43 1.11 14.81
N PRO A 165 8.48 2.45 14.64
CA PRO A 165 8.05 3.07 13.38
C PRO A 165 8.75 2.50 12.13
N TYR A 166 10.00 2.05 12.22
CA TYR A 166 10.72 1.46 11.09
C TYR A 166 10.18 0.10 10.66
N ALA A 167 9.69 -0.72 11.60
CA ALA A 167 9.12 -2.04 11.31
C ALA A 167 7.63 -1.99 10.91
N ASN A 168 6.95 -0.88 11.22
CA ASN A 168 5.50 -0.78 11.13
C ASN A 168 5.01 0.14 10.00
N ASN A 169 5.91 0.87 9.32
CA ASN A 169 5.56 1.83 8.28
C ASN A 169 6.53 1.75 7.10
N ILE A 170 5.97 1.81 5.90
CA ILE A 170 6.72 1.96 4.65
C ILE A 170 6.57 3.35 4.02
N ALA A 171 5.54 4.11 4.44
CA ALA A 171 5.30 5.47 3.98
C ALA A 171 5.91 6.49 4.96
N TRP A 172 6.63 7.46 4.40
CA TRP A 172 7.39 8.48 5.12
C TRP A 172 7.17 9.83 4.43
N ALA A 173 6.44 10.74 5.07
CA ALA A 173 6.18 12.08 4.50
C ALA A 173 7.43 12.97 4.51
N GLY A 174 8.44 12.58 5.30
CA GLY A 174 9.74 13.20 5.37
C GLY A 174 10.72 12.31 6.13
N PRO A 175 11.99 12.74 6.27
CA PRO A 175 13.05 11.93 6.88
C PRO A 175 12.75 11.39 8.28
N SER A 176 11.88 12.04 9.04
CA SER A 176 11.51 11.63 10.41
C SER A 176 10.00 11.56 10.63
N SER A 177 9.22 11.60 9.56
CA SER A 177 7.74 11.66 9.60
C SER A 177 7.14 10.37 9.04
N PRO A 178 7.03 9.28 9.83
CA PRO A 178 6.33 8.07 9.39
C PRO A 178 4.84 8.36 9.22
N VAL A 179 4.24 7.77 8.20
CA VAL A 179 2.79 7.88 7.94
C VAL A 179 2.12 6.59 8.37
N PRO A 180 1.35 6.59 9.49
CA PRO A 180 0.73 5.38 10.00
C PRO A 180 -0.40 4.90 9.08
N LYS A 181 -0.51 3.57 8.96
CA LYS A 181 -1.56 2.91 8.21
C LYS A 181 -2.84 2.71 9.03
N GLU A 182 -3.99 2.87 8.39
CA GLU A 182 -5.27 2.45 8.95
C GLU A 182 -5.43 0.93 8.78
N THR A 183 -5.87 0.26 9.85
CA THR A 183 -5.96 -1.21 9.89
C THR A 183 -7.36 -1.72 10.13
N LYS A 184 -8.35 -0.85 10.33
CA LYS A 184 -9.76 -1.22 10.47
C LYS A 184 -10.52 -0.86 9.19
N PRO A 185 -11.06 -1.85 8.44
CA PRO A 185 -11.83 -1.59 7.23
C PRO A 185 -12.99 -0.60 7.44
N ARG A 186 -13.69 -0.69 8.58
CA ARG A 186 -14.78 0.24 8.89
C ARG A 186 -14.29 1.67 9.04
N ALA A 187 -13.20 1.88 9.79
CA ALA A 187 -12.62 3.20 10.00
C ALA A 187 -12.08 3.80 8.68
N ALA A 188 -11.43 2.98 7.85
CA ALA A 188 -10.97 3.39 6.52
C ALA A 188 -12.16 3.82 5.62
N PHE A 189 -13.24 3.05 5.61
CA PHE A 189 -14.45 3.40 4.87
C PHE A 189 -15.07 4.70 5.38
N ASP A 190 -15.30 4.81 6.69
CA ASP A 190 -15.90 5.99 7.30
C ASP A 190 -15.05 7.24 7.04
N ARG A 191 -13.72 7.11 7.02
CA ARG A 191 -12.81 8.20 6.63
C ARG A 191 -13.00 8.61 5.18
N LEU A 192 -13.04 7.66 4.25
CA LEU A 192 -13.14 7.93 2.81
C LEU A 192 -14.51 8.51 2.40
N PHE A 193 -15.57 8.08 3.08
CA PHE A 193 -16.96 8.35 2.70
C PHE A 193 -17.75 9.13 3.74
N ALA A 194 -17.08 9.83 4.67
CA ALA A 194 -17.71 10.52 5.79
C ALA A 194 -18.96 11.32 5.38
N ASP A 195 -18.91 12.06 4.26
CA ASP A 195 -20.01 12.92 3.77
C ASP A 195 -20.93 12.29 2.71
N PHE A 196 -20.81 10.99 2.43
CA PHE A 196 -21.56 10.33 1.34
C PHE A 196 -22.92 9.74 1.76
N ASP A 197 -23.28 9.76 3.03
CA ASP A 197 -24.48 9.07 3.51
C ASP A 197 -25.67 10.02 3.71
N PRO A 198 -26.65 10.06 2.78
CA PRO A 198 -27.86 10.88 2.94
C PRO A 198 -28.80 10.38 4.06
N GLY A 199 -28.51 9.25 4.71
CA GLY A 199 -29.26 8.71 5.85
C GLY A 199 -28.61 8.92 7.21
N VAL A 200 -27.38 9.44 7.27
CA VAL A 200 -26.65 9.67 8.52
C VAL A 200 -26.99 11.05 9.06
N THR A 201 -27.35 11.09 10.33
CA THR A 201 -27.67 12.35 11.01
C THR A 201 -26.42 13.22 11.11
N GLN A 202 -26.60 14.54 11.13
CA GLN A 202 -25.49 15.49 11.38
C GLN A 202 -24.75 15.18 12.69
N GLU A 203 -25.43 14.57 13.66
CA GLU A 203 -24.85 14.14 14.93
C GLU A 203 -23.92 12.93 14.79
N GLU A 204 -24.25 11.97 13.93
CA GLU A 204 -23.39 10.81 13.62
C GLU A 204 -22.19 11.21 12.75
N LEU A 205 -22.38 12.14 11.81
CA LEU A 205 -21.30 12.82 11.07
C LEU A 205 -20.33 13.54 12.02
N ALA A 206 -20.88 14.31 12.97
CA ALA A 206 -20.11 14.98 14.00
C ALA A 206 -19.39 13.97 14.92
N LYS A 207 -20.04 12.85 15.28
CA LYS A 207 -19.41 11.76 16.04
C LYS A 207 -18.29 11.06 15.25
N ARG A 208 -18.42 10.87 13.94
CA ARG A 208 -17.38 10.29 13.07
C ARG A 208 -16.19 11.23 12.91
N LYS A 209 -16.45 12.52 12.69
CA LYS A 209 -15.42 13.57 12.67
C LYS A 209 -14.74 13.70 14.04
N ALA A 210 -15.53 13.65 15.11
CA ALA A 210 -15.04 13.61 16.48
C ALA A 210 -14.32 12.31 16.82
N TYR A 211 -14.62 11.16 16.19
CA TYR A 211 -13.89 9.92 16.39
C TYR A 211 -12.52 9.95 15.71
N GLY A 212 -12.46 10.46 14.48
CA GLY A 212 -11.19 10.75 13.79
C GLY A 212 -10.32 11.75 14.55
N LEU A 213 -10.94 12.77 15.14
CA LEU A 213 -10.27 13.70 16.07
C LEU A 213 -10.02 13.06 17.46
N SER A 214 -10.83 12.10 17.91
CA SER A 214 -10.73 11.46 19.22
C SER A 214 -9.63 10.44 19.30
N ILE A 215 -9.28 9.74 18.21
CA ILE A 215 -8.08 8.92 18.16
C ILE A 215 -6.85 9.82 18.32
N ILE A 216 -6.88 10.98 17.67
CA ILE A 216 -5.84 12.01 17.77
C ILE A 216 -5.83 12.63 19.18
N ASP A 217 -6.99 12.89 19.79
CA ASP A 217 -7.15 13.47 21.13
C ASP A 217 -6.81 12.49 22.24
N ALA A 218 -7.23 11.23 22.17
CA ALA A 218 -6.91 10.21 23.18
C ALA A 218 -5.41 9.93 23.19
N VAL A 219 -4.80 9.84 22.01
CA VAL A 219 -3.34 9.74 21.86
C VAL A 219 -2.65 11.00 22.38
N ARG A 220 -3.23 12.19 22.16
CA ARG A 220 -2.72 13.49 22.65
C ARG A 220 -2.86 13.65 24.16
N ASP A 221 -3.93 13.18 24.76
CA ASP A 221 -4.23 13.32 26.19
C ASP A 221 -3.43 12.30 27.00
N ASP A 222 -3.29 11.06 26.50
CA ASP A 222 -2.35 10.08 27.06
C ASP A 222 -0.90 10.58 26.94
N ALA A 223 -0.54 11.18 25.78
CA ALA A 223 0.76 11.79 25.57
C ALA A 223 1.02 12.99 26.49
N LYS A 224 0.05 13.88 26.71
CA LYS A 224 0.14 15.01 27.67
C LYS A 224 0.24 14.54 29.11
N ALA A 225 -0.55 13.54 29.50
CA ALA A 225 -0.51 12.92 30.81
C ALA A 225 0.86 12.27 31.09
N LEU A 226 1.50 11.74 30.04
CA LEU A 226 2.87 11.20 30.10
C LEU A 226 3.93 12.31 30.09
N GLN A 227 3.74 13.38 29.33
CA GLN A 227 4.65 14.54 29.23
C GLN A 227 4.89 15.21 30.59
N GLY A 228 3.88 15.22 31.48
CA GLY A 228 4.02 15.72 32.85
C GLY A 228 4.90 14.88 33.77
N LYS A 229 5.16 13.60 33.40
CA LYS A 229 5.89 12.62 34.22
C LYS A 229 7.30 12.30 33.68
N LEU A 230 7.69 12.88 32.54
CA LEU A 230 8.89 12.52 31.80
C LEU A 230 10.00 13.57 31.91
N GLY A 231 11.26 13.12 31.89
CA GLY A 231 12.45 13.98 31.88
C GLY A 231 12.62 14.73 30.55
N THR A 232 13.51 15.73 30.50
CA THR A 232 13.75 16.59 29.32
C THR A 232 14.06 15.81 28.03
N THR A 233 14.81 14.70 28.13
CA THR A 233 15.11 13.82 26.99
C THR A 233 13.86 13.13 26.44
N ASP A 234 12.92 12.74 27.29
CA ASP A 234 11.70 12.02 26.93
C ASP A 234 10.54 12.96 26.55
N LYS A 235 10.60 14.23 26.97
CA LYS A 235 9.70 15.27 26.45
C LYS A 235 9.94 15.56 24.98
N ARG A 236 11.20 15.62 24.56
CA ARG A 236 11.57 15.75 23.13
C ARG A 236 11.07 14.56 22.29
N LYS A 237 11.01 13.37 22.90
CA LYS A 237 10.47 12.16 22.28
C LYS A 237 8.96 12.26 21.97
N LEU A 238 8.21 12.90 22.84
CA LEU A 238 6.79 13.16 22.64
C LEU A 238 6.53 14.24 21.57
N ASP A 239 7.32 15.31 21.55
CA ASP A 239 7.15 16.44 20.61
C ASP A 239 7.30 16.04 19.14
N GLU A 240 8.16 15.08 18.82
CA GLU A 240 8.36 14.56 17.46
C GLU A 240 7.21 13.61 17.05
N TYR A 241 6.67 12.82 17.98
CA TYR A 241 5.44 12.03 17.78
C TYR A 241 4.23 12.94 17.51
N PHE A 242 4.14 14.09 18.18
CA PHE A 242 3.16 15.13 17.89
C PHE A 242 3.32 15.75 16.48
N THR A 243 4.50 15.69 15.87
CA THR A 243 4.70 16.18 14.49
C THR A 243 4.05 15.25 13.46
N GLY A 244 4.18 13.92 13.62
CA GLY A 244 3.45 12.94 12.79
C GLY A 244 1.93 13.02 12.96
N VAL A 245 1.46 13.28 14.18
CA VAL A 245 0.04 13.53 14.49
C VAL A 245 -0.45 14.85 13.87
N ARG A 246 0.37 15.90 13.91
CA ARG A 246 0.05 17.22 13.31
C ARG A 246 -0.02 17.15 11.78
N GLU A 247 0.80 16.33 11.13
CA GLU A 247 0.66 16.08 9.69
C GLU A 247 -0.65 15.35 9.37
N LEU A 248 -1.08 14.40 10.21
CA LEU A 248 -2.38 13.76 10.08
C LEU A 248 -3.53 14.77 10.24
N GLU A 249 -3.43 15.69 11.21
CA GLU A 249 -4.38 16.81 11.40
C GLU A 249 -4.40 17.77 10.20
N LEU A 250 -3.25 18.10 9.61
CA LEU A 250 -3.17 18.94 8.41
C LEU A 250 -3.85 18.27 7.20
N ARG A 251 -3.71 16.94 7.05
CA ARG A 251 -4.44 16.18 6.01
C ARG A 251 -5.95 16.16 6.25
N VAL A 252 -6.39 16.06 7.50
CA VAL A 252 -7.82 16.13 7.87
C VAL A 252 -8.38 17.54 7.63
N ASN A 253 -7.60 18.59 7.88
CA ASN A 253 -8.04 19.97 7.64
C ASN A 253 -8.01 20.38 6.16
N ALA A 254 -7.24 19.70 5.31
CA ALA A 254 -7.26 19.89 3.85
C ALA A 254 -8.53 19.31 3.17
N MET A 255 -9.46 18.73 3.93
CA MET A 255 -10.68 18.07 3.44
C MET A 255 -11.80 19.03 2.97
N ASP A 256 -11.54 20.33 2.79
CA ASP A 256 -12.50 21.35 2.29
C ASP A 256 -12.86 21.21 0.78
N GLY A 257 -12.64 20.04 0.19
CA GLY A 257 -13.06 19.68 -1.16
C GLY A 257 -14.50 19.17 -1.24
N ALA A 258 -15.06 19.15 -2.45
CA ALA A 258 -16.35 18.52 -2.71
C ALA A 258 -16.35 17.05 -2.24
N GLY A 259 -17.45 16.62 -1.61
CA GLY A 259 -17.60 15.24 -1.13
C GLY A 259 -17.48 14.19 -2.25
N PRO A 260 -17.31 12.91 -1.89
CA PRO A 260 -17.13 11.82 -2.84
C PRO A 260 -18.25 11.78 -3.89
N THR A 261 -17.88 11.65 -5.17
CA THR A 261 -18.82 11.62 -6.32
C THR A 261 -19.40 10.23 -6.57
N CYS A 262 -18.78 9.19 -6.01
CA CYS A 262 -19.34 7.85 -5.89
C CYS A 262 -19.12 7.27 -4.50
N GLY A 263 -19.80 6.15 -4.21
CA GLY A 263 -19.62 5.43 -2.97
C GLY A 263 -20.10 4.00 -3.09
N ALA A 264 -20.11 3.28 -1.97
CA ALA A 264 -20.38 1.86 -1.98
C ALA A 264 -21.82 1.51 -1.62
N ALA A 265 -22.31 0.41 -2.18
CA ALA A 265 -23.63 -0.15 -1.85
C ALA A 265 -23.67 -0.86 -0.49
N VAL A 266 -22.51 -1.24 0.04
CA VAL A 266 -22.34 -1.97 1.30
C VAL A 266 -21.27 -1.25 2.12
N THR A 267 -21.30 -1.32 3.44
CA THR A 267 -20.18 -0.86 4.26
C THR A 267 -19.42 -2.08 4.78
N PRO A 268 -18.08 -2.15 4.68
CA PRO A 268 -17.35 -3.27 5.24
C PRO A 268 -17.53 -3.33 6.76
N ALA A 269 -17.70 -4.54 7.26
CA ALA A 269 -17.59 -4.83 8.69
C ALA A 269 -16.13 -5.08 9.05
N ASP A 270 -15.76 -4.79 10.29
CA ASP A 270 -14.49 -5.27 10.82
C ASP A 270 -14.60 -6.78 11.08
N SER A 271 -13.58 -7.53 10.66
CA SER A 271 -13.48 -8.98 10.87
C SER A 271 -12.11 -9.33 11.45
N GLU A 272 -12.12 -10.26 12.40
CA GLU A 272 -10.89 -10.85 12.95
C GLU A 272 -10.28 -11.89 11.99
N ASP A 273 -11.06 -12.38 11.01
CA ASP A 273 -10.53 -13.23 9.96
C ASP A 273 -9.66 -12.39 9.01
N VAL A 274 -8.36 -12.67 9.02
CA VAL A 274 -7.38 -11.98 8.18
C VAL A 274 -7.72 -12.02 6.69
N ARG A 275 -8.38 -13.09 6.22
CA ARG A 275 -8.76 -13.25 4.82
C ARG A 275 -9.85 -12.25 4.44
N GLU A 276 -10.89 -12.15 5.27
CA GLU A 276 -12.00 -11.20 5.07
C GLU A 276 -11.51 -9.76 5.22
N LYS A 277 -10.72 -9.50 6.26
CA LYS A 277 -10.12 -8.19 6.52
C LYS A 277 -9.24 -7.72 5.36
N THR A 278 -8.39 -8.61 4.84
CA THR A 278 -7.53 -8.30 3.70
C THR A 278 -8.35 -7.98 2.47
N LYS A 279 -9.32 -8.84 2.13
CA LYS A 279 -10.20 -8.63 1.00
C LYS A 279 -10.96 -7.28 1.09
N ALA A 280 -11.47 -6.95 2.27
CA ALA A 280 -12.15 -5.68 2.52
C ALA A 280 -11.23 -4.48 2.31
N MET A 281 -9.98 -4.51 2.82
CA MET A 281 -9.01 -3.45 2.58
C MET A 281 -8.66 -3.30 1.09
N LEU A 282 -8.46 -4.41 0.37
CA LEU A 282 -8.17 -4.36 -1.06
C LEU A 282 -9.35 -3.82 -1.88
N ASP A 283 -10.58 -4.19 -1.53
CA ASP A 283 -11.78 -3.62 -2.14
C ASP A 283 -11.91 -2.11 -1.87
N LEU A 284 -11.50 -1.62 -0.70
CA LEU A 284 -11.44 -0.19 -0.38
C LEU A 284 -10.42 0.56 -1.24
N ILE A 285 -9.27 -0.03 -1.55
CA ILE A 285 -8.28 0.56 -2.47
C ILE A 285 -8.92 0.78 -3.84
N VAL A 286 -9.55 -0.27 -4.39
CA VAL A 286 -10.22 -0.22 -5.70
C VAL A 286 -11.31 0.83 -5.71
N LEU A 287 -12.13 0.88 -4.66
CA LEU A 287 -13.22 1.83 -4.53
C LEU A 287 -12.71 3.27 -4.40
N ALA A 288 -11.67 3.52 -3.60
CA ALA A 288 -11.08 4.85 -3.46
C ALA A 288 -10.55 5.38 -4.79
N PHE A 289 -9.96 4.50 -5.62
CA PHE A 289 -9.46 4.84 -6.94
C PHE A 289 -10.57 5.05 -7.96
N GLN A 290 -11.59 4.19 -7.95
CA GLN A 290 -12.76 4.31 -8.82
C GLN A 290 -13.51 5.63 -8.55
N CYS A 291 -13.52 6.10 -7.30
CA CYS A 291 -14.11 7.37 -6.91
C CYS A 291 -13.14 8.57 -6.97
N ASP A 292 -11.93 8.39 -7.50
CA ASP A 292 -10.86 9.39 -7.56
C ASP A 292 -10.65 10.14 -6.23
N LEU A 293 -10.83 9.43 -5.11
CA LEU A 293 -10.63 9.99 -3.76
C LEU A 293 -9.15 10.10 -3.42
N THR A 294 -8.34 9.23 -4.00
CA THR A 294 -6.89 9.29 -3.98
C THR A 294 -6.31 8.63 -5.24
N ARG A 295 -5.07 8.97 -5.60
CA ARG A 295 -4.32 8.36 -6.70
C ARG A 295 -3.08 7.60 -6.22
N THR A 296 -2.81 7.61 -4.92
CA THR A 296 -1.64 6.96 -4.33
C THR A 296 -2.08 6.16 -3.11
N CYS A 297 -1.71 4.88 -3.07
CA CYS A 297 -1.99 4.02 -1.92
C CYS A 297 -0.75 3.20 -1.53
N THR A 298 -0.56 3.00 -0.23
CA THR A 298 0.35 1.99 0.29
C THR A 298 -0.43 0.99 1.12
N PHE A 299 -0.11 -0.29 0.98
CA PHE A 299 -0.79 -1.38 1.65
C PHE A 299 0.23 -2.34 2.25
N MET A 300 0.20 -2.54 3.57
CA MET A 300 1.02 -3.53 4.26
C MET A 300 0.18 -4.74 4.66
N LEU A 301 0.44 -5.90 4.06
CA LEU A 301 -0.24 -7.16 4.38
C LEU A 301 0.11 -7.67 5.78
N GLY A 302 1.28 -7.29 6.29
CA GLY A 302 1.68 -7.48 7.69
C GLY A 302 2.79 -6.51 8.08
N ASN A 303 3.11 -6.44 9.36
CA ASN A 303 4.31 -5.70 9.81
C ASN A 303 5.58 -6.51 9.53
N ALA A 304 6.73 -5.83 9.49
CA ALA A 304 8.02 -6.50 9.50
C ALA A 304 8.11 -7.46 10.69
N ARG A 305 8.78 -8.60 10.51
CA ARG A 305 8.80 -9.70 11.50
C ARG A 305 7.39 -10.16 11.90
N SER A 306 6.54 -10.40 10.91
CA SER A 306 5.15 -10.79 11.18
C SER A 306 5.07 -12.02 12.07
N GLN A 307 4.49 -11.83 13.26
CA GLN A 307 4.22 -12.91 14.23
C GLN A 307 2.92 -13.65 13.93
N ARG A 308 2.35 -13.44 12.73
CA ARG A 308 1.06 -14.01 12.35
C ARG A 308 1.17 -15.51 12.17
N VAL A 309 0.28 -16.24 12.85
CA VAL A 309 0.04 -17.67 12.59
C VAL A 309 -1.03 -17.81 11.51
N HIS A 310 -0.66 -18.40 10.37
CA HIS A 310 -1.57 -18.63 9.25
C HIS A 310 -2.32 -19.96 9.40
N SER A 311 -3.10 -20.09 10.48
CA SER A 311 -3.80 -21.35 10.84
C SER A 311 -4.79 -21.83 9.79
N PHE A 312 -5.39 -20.92 9.03
CA PHE A 312 -6.26 -21.26 7.90
C PHE A 312 -5.54 -21.96 6.74
N LEU A 313 -4.20 -21.92 6.70
CA LEU A 313 -3.35 -22.70 5.77
C LEU A 313 -2.89 -24.03 6.38
N GLY A 314 -3.39 -24.38 7.57
CA GLY A 314 -2.97 -25.56 8.34
C GLY A 314 -1.59 -25.40 8.98
N LEU A 315 -1.17 -24.16 9.28
CA LEU A 315 0.11 -23.85 9.91
C LEU A 315 -0.06 -23.48 11.39
N SER A 316 0.91 -23.84 12.22
CA SER A 316 0.86 -23.58 13.67
C SER A 316 1.92 -22.60 14.17
N GLY A 317 2.94 -22.30 13.36
CA GLY A 317 4.01 -21.37 13.67
C GLY A 317 3.76 -19.95 13.13
N GLU A 318 4.53 -19.00 13.66
CA GLU A 318 4.54 -17.62 13.21
C GLU A 318 5.25 -17.49 11.84
N HIS A 319 4.81 -16.57 10.98
CA HIS A 319 5.42 -16.33 9.68
C HIS A 319 6.93 -16.03 9.80
N HIS A 320 7.31 -15.10 10.67
CA HIS A 320 8.72 -14.76 10.92
C HIS A 320 9.53 -15.97 11.43
N ALA A 321 8.93 -16.88 12.21
CA ALA A 321 9.64 -18.09 12.64
C ALA A 321 9.93 -19.03 11.46
N TYR A 322 8.97 -19.19 10.54
CA TYR A 322 9.17 -19.99 9.34
C TYR A 322 10.19 -19.35 8.37
N SER A 323 10.28 -18.02 8.31
CA SER A 323 11.22 -17.32 7.43
C SER A 323 12.67 -17.59 7.81
N HIS A 324 12.96 -17.83 9.10
CA HIS A 324 14.20 -18.43 9.60
C HIS A 324 14.24 -19.94 9.30
N HIS A 325 14.18 -20.28 8.02
CA HIS A 325 13.90 -21.64 7.58
C HIS A 325 14.98 -22.66 7.96
N GLN A 326 16.22 -22.25 8.23
CA GLN A 326 17.33 -23.12 8.68
C GLN A 326 17.58 -24.35 7.78
N ARG A 327 17.21 -24.23 6.51
CA ARG A 327 17.18 -25.31 5.50
C ARG A 327 16.29 -26.51 5.87
N ALA A 328 15.35 -26.34 6.80
CA ALA A 328 14.38 -27.36 7.16
C ALA A 328 13.23 -27.40 6.13
N GLN A 329 12.95 -28.59 5.57
CA GLN A 329 11.92 -28.76 4.55
C GLN A 329 10.53 -28.32 5.02
N ALA A 330 10.16 -28.63 6.27
CA ALA A 330 8.88 -28.22 6.85
C ALA A 330 8.70 -26.69 6.87
N ASN A 331 9.78 -25.93 7.07
CA ASN A 331 9.74 -24.48 7.05
C ASN A 331 9.59 -23.95 5.61
N TYR A 332 10.29 -24.55 4.64
CA TYR A 332 10.08 -24.21 3.23
C TYR A 332 8.65 -24.49 2.77
N ASP A 333 8.09 -25.64 3.15
CA ASP A 333 6.71 -26.00 2.79
C ASP A 333 5.69 -25.03 3.41
N ALA A 334 5.96 -24.56 4.63
CA ALA A 334 5.15 -23.53 5.29
C ALA A 334 5.27 -22.17 4.57
N LEU A 335 6.50 -21.73 4.25
CA LEU A 335 6.75 -20.48 3.52
C LEU A 335 6.07 -20.49 2.16
N VAL A 336 6.22 -21.55 1.36
CA VAL A 336 5.58 -21.63 0.04
C VAL A 336 4.05 -21.50 0.12
N LYS A 337 3.41 -22.02 1.18
CA LYS A 337 1.97 -21.84 1.40
C LYS A 337 1.63 -20.38 1.73
N ILE A 338 2.43 -19.72 2.57
CA ILE A 338 2.25 -18.32 2.94
C ILE A 338 2.49 -17.44 1.70
N ASP A 339 3.65 -17.55 1.04
CA ASP A 339 4.01 -16.80 -0.17
C ASP A 339 2.91 -16.90 -1.24
N LYS A 340 2.38 -18.11 -1.47
CA LYS A 340 1.28 -18.32 -2.43
C LYS A 340 0.03 -17.56 -2.02
N TRP A 341 -0.35 -17.60 -0.74
CA TRP A 341 -1.52 -16.88 -0.23
C TRP A 341 -1.34 -15.36 -0.35
N GLU A 342 -0.15 -14.83 -0.09
CA GLU A 342 0.15 -13.41 -0.24
C GLU A 342 0.03 -12.96 -1.71
N VAL A 343 0.58 -13.75 -2.65
CA VAL A 343 0.42 -13.49 -4.09
C VAL A 343 -1.04 -13.68 -4.55
N GLU A 344 -1.82 -14.57 -3.93
CA GLU A 344 -3.26 -14.65 -4.16
C GLU A 344 -3.99 -13.35 -3.79
N GLN A 345 -3.58 -12.67 -2.72
CA GLN A 345 -4.17 -11.37 -2.33
C GLN A 345 -3.79 -10.27 -3.34
N PHE A 346 -2.53 -10.26 -3.79
CA PHE A 346 -2.10 -9.36 -4.87
C PHE A 346 -2.87 -9.63 -6.17
N SER A 347 -2.99 -10.89 -6.58
CA SER A 347 -3.78 -11.32 -7.74
C SER A 347 -5.25 -10.88 -7.63
N TYR A 348 -5.85 -11.00 -6.44
CA TYR A 348 -7.19 -10.51 -6.17
C TYR A 348 -7.30 -9.01 -6.46
N LEU A 349 -6.41 -8.18 -5.89
CA LEU A 349 -6.40 -6.74 -6.15
C LEU A 349 -6.31 -6.43 -7.65
N LEU A 350 -5.39 -7.07 -8.38
CA LEU A 350 -5.24 -6.85 -9.82
C LEU A 350 -6.50 -7.22 -10.61
N GLN A 351 -7.13 -8.35 -10.30
CA GLN A 351 -8.37 -8.77 -10.94
C GLN A 351 -9.52 -7.80 -10.65
N ARG A 352 -9.62 -7.29 -9.41
CA ARG A 352 -10.62 -6.28 -9.04
C ARG A 352 -10.40 -4.98 -9.81
N MET A 353 -9.17 -4.49 -9.90
CA MET A 353 -8.83 -3.31 -10.69
C MET A 353 -9.09 -3.51 -12.19
N LYS A 354 -8.74 -4.68 -12.75
CA LYS A 354 -9.03 -5.03 -14.15
C LYS A 354 -10.53 -5.11 -14.44
N GLY A 355 -11.35 -5.44 -13.44
CA GLY A 355 -12.80 -5.47 -13.55
C GLY A 355 -13.47 -4.09 -13.65
N VAL A 356 -12.78 -3.02 -13.24
CA VAL A 356 -13.32 -1.64 -13.29
C VAL A 356 -13.00 -1.01 -14.63
N GLN A 357 -14.02 -0.65 -15.39
CA GLN A 357 -13.87 0.01 -16.69
C GLN A 357 -13.64 1.52 -16.50
N GLU A 358 -12.66 2.04 -17.24
CA GLU A 358 -12.39 3.47 -17.35
C GLU A 358 -12.31 3.86 -18.83
N GLU A 359 -12.18 5.15 -19.14
CA GLU A 359 -11.99 5.56 -20.52
C GLU A 359 -10.65 5.04 -21.08
N GLY A 360 -10.68 4.41 -22.25
CA GLY A 360 -9.47 3.91 -22.90
C GLY A 360 -8.83 2.68 -22.24
N GLY A 361 -9.53 1.98 -21.33
CA GLY A 361 -9.04 0.74 -20.72
C GLY A 361 -9.72 0.39 -19.40
N THR A 362 -9.00 -0.33 -18.56
CA THR A 362 -9.43 -0.65 -17.19
C THR A 362 -8.70 0.22 -16.17
N LEU A 363 -9.18 0.25 -14.93
CA LEU A 363 -8.46 0.89 -13.83
C LEU A 363 -7.03 0.34 -13.69
N LEU A 364 -6.82 -0.96 -13.96
CA LEU A 364 -5.48 -1.55 -13.97
C LEU A 364 -4.60 -1.03 -15.12
N ASP A 365 -5.16 -0.78 -16.31
CA ASP A 365 -4.40 -0.21 -17.43
C ASP A 365 -3.92 1.21 -17.12
N HIS A 366 -4.67 1.96 -16.33
CA HIS A 366 -4.28 3.31 -15.87
C HIS A 366 -3.49 3.32 -14.56
N SER A 367 -3.14 2.15 -14.02
CA SER A 367 -2.43 2.06 -12.74
C SER A 367 -1.05 1.40 -12.86
N ALA A 368 -0.20 1.67 -11.87
CA ALA A 368 0.98 0.90 -11.54
C ALA A 368 0.80 0.29 -10.15
N VAL A 369 0.90 -1.03 -10.04
CA VAL A 369 0.77 -1.75 -8.77
C VAL A 369 2.09 -2.48 -8.52
N TYR A 370 2.87 -1.96 -7.58
CA TYR A 370 4.16 -2.51 -7.17
C TYR A 370 3.95 -3.50 -6.02
N PHE A 371 4.53 -4.69 -6.12
CA PHE A 371 4.58 -5.69 -5.06
C PHE A 371 6.03 -6.01 -4.73
N SER A 372 6.38 -6.05 -3.45
CA SER A 372 7.65 -6.59 -2.99
C SER A 372 7.64 -6.87 -1.48
N SER A 373 8.72 -7.48 -0.99
CA SER A 373 9.02 -7.68 0.42
C SER A 373 10.25 -6.87 0.83
N GLU A 374 10.43 -6.64 2.14
CA GLU A 374 11.58 -5.88 2.65
C GLU A 374 12.92 -6.56 2.34
N ILE A 375 12.93 -7.89 2.28
CA ILE A 375 14.10 -8.73 2.02
C ILE A 375 13.73 -9.84 1.03
N ALA A 376 14.72 -10.43 0.38
CA ALA A 376 14.49 -11.55 -0.53
C ALA A 376 14.35 -12.88 0.20
N ASP A 377 15.24 -13.16 1.14
CA ASP A 377 15.26 -14.40 1.92
C ASP A 377 15.29 -14.07 3.42
N GLY A 378 14.32 -14.59 4.17
CA GLY A 378 14.14 -14.30 5.59
C GLY A 378 15.20 -14.90 6.52
N ASN A 379 15.87 -15.99 6.12
CA ASN A 379 16.89 -16.65 6.95
C ASN A 379 18.25 -15.99 6.80
N MET A 380 18.59 -15.59 5.57
CA MET A 380 19.82 -14.87 5.25
C MET A 380 19.68 -13.36 5.44
N HIS A 381 18.45 -12.86 5.57
CA HIS A 381 18.12 -11.44 5.50
C HIS A 381 18.73 -10.77 4.25
N GLU A 382 18.51 -11.38 3.08
CA GLU A 382 19.13 -10.91 1.83
C GLU A 382 18.46 -9.64 1.32
N HIS A 383 19.27 -8.64 0.95
CA HIS A 383 18.81 -7.32 0.46
C HIS A 383 19.03 -7.17 -1.06
N LYS A 384 19.45 -8.25 -1.71
CA LYS A 384 19.66 -8.35 -3.15
C LYS A 384 18.58 -9.20 -3.80
N ASN A 385 18.33 -8.95 -5.08
CA ASN A 385 17.35 -9.70 -5.88
C ASN A 385 15.99 -9.81 -5.18
N LEU A 386 15.42 -8.67 -4.79
CA LEU A 386 14.13 -8.60 -4.11
C LEU A 386 13.01 -9.21 -4.98
N PRO A 387 11.98 -9.81 -4.37
CA PRO A 387 10.86 -10.41 -5.09
C PRO A 387 9.91 -9.33 -5.60
N ILE A 388 10.19 -8.79 -6.79
CA ILE A 388 9.42 -7.66 -7.33
C ILE A 388 8.43 -8.10 -8.42
N LEU A 389 7.18 -7.68 -8.27
CA LEU A 389 6.22 -7.60 -9.35
C LEU A 389 5.82 -6.15 -9.60
N LEU A 390 5.71 -5.77 -10.87
CA LEU A 390 5.12 -4.49 -11.27
C LEU A 390 3.98 -4.76 -12.25
N ALA A 391 2.76 -4.41 -11.85
CA ALA A 391 1.57 -4.70 -12.63
C ALA A 391 0.86 -3.44 -13.15
N GLY A 392 0.09 -3.63 -14.21
CA GLY A 392 -0.63 -2.56 -14.91
C GLY A 392 0.21 -1.90 -16.01
N ARG A 393 -0.38 -0.90 -16.65
CA ARG A 393 0.24 -0.21 -17.79
C ARG A 393 0.59 1.25 -17.50
N ALA A 394 0.18 1.80 -16.36
CA ALA A 394 0.33 3.21 -16.01
C ALA A 394 -0.03 4.15 -17.19
N GLY A 395 -1.15 3.90 -17.86
CA GLY A 395 -1.57 4.65 -19.04
C GLY A 395 -0.57 4.55 -20.19
N GLY A 396 -0.09 3.33 -20.47
CA GLY A 396 0.84 3.00 -21.56
C GLY A 396 2.34 3.18 -21.27
N ALA A 397 2.71 3.63 -20.08
CA ALA A 397 4.11 3.86 -19.71
C ALA A 397 4.87 2.57 -19.31
N ILE A 398 4.14 1.51 -18.95
CA ILE A 398 4.69 0.20 -18.60
C ILE A 398 4.22 -0.82 -19.65
N ALA A 399 5.14 -1.65 -20.13
CA ALA A 399 4.85 -2.79 -21.01
C ALA A 399 4.96 -4.11 -20.23
N PRO A 400 3.85 -4.64 -19.69
CA PRO A 400 3.83 -5.85 -18.87
C PRO A 400 3.87 -7.16 -19.68
N GLY A 401 3.75 -8.29 -18.98
CA GLY A 401 3.66 -9.63 -19.58
C GLY A 401 4.99 -10.34 -19.74
N ARG A 402 6.05 -9.84 -19.09
CA ARG A 402 7.43 -10.32 -19.26
C ARG A 402 8.22 -10.40 -17.96
N HIS A 403 9.25 -11.24 -17.96
CA HIS A 403 10.27 -11.27 -16.92
C HIS A 403 11.50 -10.50 -17.39
N ILE A 404 11.97 -9.56 -16.57
CA ILE A 404 13.18 -8.79 -16.82
C ILE A 404 14.20 -9.13 -15.75
N ARG A 405 15.39 -9.54 -16.17
CA ARG A 405 16.52 -9.81 -15.28
C ARG A 405 17.53 -8.68 -15.36
N TYR A 406 17.89 -8.15 -14.21
CA TYR A 406 18.94 -7.16 -14.05
C TYR A 406 20.15 -7.78 -13.33
N GLU A 407 21.25 -7.03 -13.31
CA GLU A 407 22.49 -7.40 -12.63
C GLU A 407 22.76 -6.46 -11.44
N GLY A 408 21.97 -6.59 -10.37
CA GLY A 408 22.17 -5.84 -9.12
C GLY A 408 21.82 -4.35 -9.24
N GLN A 409 20.74 -4.01 -9.93
CA GLN A 409 20.29 -2.62 -10.08
C GLN A 409 19.68 -2.10 -8.76
N PRO A 410 19.97 -0.86 -8.33
CA PRO A 410 19.30 -0.25 -7.18
C PRO A 410 17.77 -0.18 -7.34
N LEU A 411 17.04 -0.52 -6.29
CA LEU A 411 15.58 -0.35 -6.21
C LEU A 411 15.18 1.11 -6.40
N ALA A 412 16.01 2.06 -5.96
CA ALA A 412 15.81 3.48 -6.18
C ALA A 412 15.69 3.83 -7.68
N ASN A 413 16.35 3.09 -8.58
CA ASN A 413 16.21 3.30 -10.02
C ASN A 413 14.80 2.95 -10.51
N LEU A 414 14.15 1.92 -9.95
CA LEU A 414 12.75 1.61 -10.23
C LEU A 414 11.84 2.78 -9.82
N TYR A 415 12.12 3.37 -8.66
CA TYR A 415 11.37 4.51 -8.13
C TYR A 415 11.56 5.77 -8.97
N ILE A 416 12.76 6.03 -9.47
CA ILE A 416 13.01 7.12 -10.43
C ILE A 416 12.19 6.89 -11.72
N ALA A 417 12.17 5.67 -12.24
CA ALA A 417 11.39 5.35 -13.43
C ALA A 417 9.88 5.56 -13.19
N LEU A 418 9.34 5.07 -12.06
CA LEU A 418 7.94 5.27 -11.69
C LEU A 418 7.60 6.76 -11.51
N LEU A 419 8.41 7.53 -10.79
CA LEU A 419 8.19 8.98 -10.64
C LEU A 419 8.11 9.70 -11.99
N ASN A 420 9.05 9.39 -12.90
CA ASN A 420 9.07 9.95 -14.25
C ASN A 420 7.82 9.55 -15.06
N MET A 421 7.36 8.29 -14.94
CA MET A 421 6.12 7.82 -15.57
C MET A 421 4.87 8.55 -15.06
N PHE A 422 4.91 9.07 -13.84
CA PHE A 422 3.82 9.88 -13.27
C PHE A 422 4.02 11.39 -13.46
N GLY A 423 5.01 11.79 -14.27
CA GLY A 423 5.26 13.19 -14.59
C GLY A 423 5.98 13.96 -13.48
N VAL A 424 6.65 13.25 -12.56
CA VAL A 424 7.50 13.83 -11.52
C VAL A 424 8.97 13.65 -11.94
N PRO A 425 9.64 14.68 -12.46
CA PRO A 425 11.02 14.56 -12.93
C PRO A 425 11.96 14.19 -11.77
N ALA A 426 12.59 13.03 -11.87
CA ALA A 426 13.61 12.56 -10.94
C ALA A 426 14.81 12.03 -11.73
N THR A 427 16.01 12.43 -11.29
CA THR A 427 17.30 11.91 -11.79
C THR A 427 18.05 11.12 -10.72
N THR A 428 17.72 11.35 -9.45
CA THR A 428 18.25 10.64 -8.29
C THR A 428 17.11 10.37 -7.31
N PHE A 429 17.25 9.35 -6.48
CA PHE A 429 16.31 9.03 -5.41
C PHE A 429 17.01 8.17 -4.36
N GLY A 430 16.63 8.29 -3.09
CA GLY A 430 17.27 7.54 -2.00
C GLY A 430 18.77 7.81 -1.89
N ASP A 431 19.50 6.84 -1.33
CA ASP A 431 20.95 6.91 -1.14
C ASP A 431 21.73 6.45 -2.39
N ASP A 432 21.14 5.62 -3.25
CA ASP A 432 21.85 4.91 -4.32
C ASP A 432 21.20 5.00 -5.72
N GLY A 433 20.07 5.70 -5.86
CA GLY A 433 19.41 5.92 -7.13
C GLY A 433 20.10 6.96 -7.99
N THR A 434 20.49 6.57 -9.21
CA THR A 434 21.30 7.41 -10.13
C THR A 434 20.67 7.58 -11.52
N GLY A 435 19.55 6.91 -11.79
CA GLY A 435 18.79 7.08 -13.04
C GLY A 435 17.56 6.16 -13.10
N PRO A 436 16.68 6.35 -14.09
CA PRO A 436 15.52 5.48 -14.26
C PRO A 436 15.95 4.04 -14.60
N LEU A 437 15.32 3.05 -13.96
CA LEU A 437 15.50 1.65 -14.30
C LEU A 437 15.09 1.41 -15.77
N PRO A 438 15.98 0.87 -16.62
CA PRO A 438 15.71 0.72 -18.04
C PRO A 438 14.75 -0.44 -18.32
N GLY A 439 14.12 -0.43 -19.50
CA GLY A 439 13.41 -1.61 -20.01
C GLY A 439 12.01 -1.84 -19.45
N LEU A 440 11.43 -0.90 -18.67
CA LEU A 440 10.04 -1.03 -18.18
C LEU A 440 8.98 -0.68 -19.25
N GLY A 441 9.31 0.23 -20.17
CA GLY A 441 8.46 0.62 -21.30
C GLY A 441 8.53 -0.36 -22.49
N GLY A 442 7.62 -0.16 -23.45
CA GLY A 442 7.54 -0.93 -24.70
C GLY A 442 8.53 -0.49 -25.76
#